data_AF-A0A4Q8UM53-F1
#
_entry.id   AF-A0A4Q8UM53-F1
#
_cell.length_a   1.000
_cell.length_b   1.000
_cell.length_c   1.000
_cell.angle_alpha   90.00
_cell.angle_beta   90.00
_cell.angle_gamma   90.00
#
_symmetry.space_group_name_H-M   'P 1'
#
loop_
_entity.id
_entity.type
_entity.pdbx_description
1 polymer ?
#
loop_
_entity_poly.entity_id
_entity_poly.type
_entity_poly.pdbx_seq_one_letter_code
_entity_poly.pdbx_strand_id
1 'polypeptide(L)'
;MTQARFLPIASNIEKGDMIYVFFFAKSLSQSNARFDQVALQLGSAPYTPSFSRRFSIATEWQPYALAGTAKQDFQPGASQLGIQLAGAKQQVALGSIFVLNLGKNVALDTLPFLND
;
A
#
# COMPACT_ATOMS: atom_id res chain seq x y z
N MET A 1 0.63 3.07 21.52
CA MET A 1 1.74 3.34 20.58
C MET A 1 1.23 3.07 19.17
N THR A 2 1.22 4.08 18.31
CA THR A 2 0.80 3.94 16.91
C THR A 2 1.99 3.46 16.11
N GLN A 3 1.97 2.21 15.66
CA GLN A 3 3.04 1.66 14.83
C GLN A 3 2.71 1.89 13.35
N ALA A 4 3.61 2.56 12.64
CA ALA A 4 3.61 2.64 11.19
C ALA A 4 4.88 1.97 10.65
N ARG A 5 4.79 1.44 9.44
CA ARG A 5 5.95 0.97 8.68
C ARG A 5 5.99 1.69 7.35
N PHE A 6 7.20 2.08 6.97
CA PHE A 6 7.50 2.87 5.79
C PHE A 6 8.51 2.12 4.94
N LEU A 7 8.21 1.98 3.66
CA LEU A 7 9.09 1.34 2.68
C LEU A 7 9.41 2.38 1.59
N PRO A 8 10.63 2.94 1.56
CA PRO A 8 11.01 3.94 0.57
C PRO A 8 11.05 3.31 -0.83
N ILE A 9 10.63 4.08 -1.83
CA ILE A 9 10.64 3.66 -3.23
C ILE A 9 11.80 4.34 -3.94
N ALA A 10 12.74 3.54 -4.43
CA ALA A 10 13.99 4.03 -5.03
C ALA A 10 13.82 4.55 -6.47
N SER A 11 12.76 4.15 -7.17
CA SER A 11 12.50 4.59 -8.55
C SER A 11 11.74 5.92 -8.59
N ASN A 12 11.85 6.63 -9.72
CA ASN A 12 10.95 7.73 -10.02
C ASN A 12 9.51 7.21 -10.24
N ILE A 13 8.53 8.04 -9.88
CA ILE A 13 7.12 7.85 -10.22
C ILE A 13 6.63 9.17 -10.80
N GLU A 14 6.10 9.15 -12.01
CA GLU A 14 5.58 10.37 -12.63
C GLU A 14 4.09 10.52 -12.32
N LYS A 15 3.63 11.77 -12.31
CA LYS A 15 2.20 12.08 -12.24
C LYS A 15 1.47 11.38 -13.39
N GLY A 16 0.39 10.70 -13.05
CA GLY A 16 -0.41 9.92 -14.01
C GLY A 16 0.01 8.46 -14.14
N ASP A 17 1.13 8.04 -13.54
CA ASP A 17 1.52 6.63 -13.52
C ASP A 17 0.52 5.80 -12.71
N MET A 18 0.18 4.63 -13.24
CA MET A 18 -0.60 3.62 -12.54
C MET A 18 0.32 2.79 -11.66
N ILE A 19 0.12 2.88 -10.34
CA ILE A 19 0.90 2.11 -9.39
C ILE A 19 0.04 0.97 -8.85
N TYR A 20 0.56 -0.25 -8.93
CA TYR A 20 -0.03 -1.43 -8.32
C TYR A 20 0.83 -1.90 -7.15
N VAL A 21 0.19 -2.11 -6.00
CA VAL A 21 0.83 -2.62 -4.80
C VAL A 21 0.18 -3.94 -4.44
N PHE A 22 1.01 -4.95 -4.23
CA PHE A 22 0.60 -6.30 -3.88
C PHE A 22 1.43 -6.80 -2.72
N PHE A 23 0.80 -7.42 -1.74
CA PHE A 23 1.49 -7.99 -0.59
C PHE A 23 0.74 -9.17 0.00
N PHE A 24 1.47 -10.05 0.67
CA PHE A 24 0.86 -11.10 1.50
C PHE A 24 0.78 -10.65 2.94
N ALA A 25 -0.33 -10.93 3.61
CA ALA A 25 -0.45 -10.72 5.04
C ALA A 25 -1.28 -11.82 5.71
N LYS A 26 -1.09 -11.97 7.01
CA LYS A 26 -1.86 -12.84 7.89
C LYS A 26 -1.95 -12.21 9.28
N SER A 27 -3.13 -12.26 9.89
CA SER A 27 -3.33 -11.96 11.32
C SER A 27 -2.73 -13.09 12.15
N LEU A 28 -1.90 -12.71 13.13
CA LEU A 28 -1.44 -13.61 14.19
C LEU A 28 -2.29 -13.47 15.46
N SER A 29 -3.20 -12.49 15.48
CA SER A 29 -4.17 -12.30 16.56
C SER A 29 -5.43 -13.10 16.29
N GLN A 30 -6.08 -13.61 17.35
CA GLN A 30 -7.36 -14.33 17.24
C GLN A 30 -8.53 -13.42 16.79
N SER A 31 -8.33 -12.10 16.75
CA SER A 31 -9.28 -11.12 16.22
C SER A 31 -8.89 -10.66 14.81
N ASN A 32 -9.89 -10.20 14.05
CA ASN A 32 -9.71 -9.63 12.71
C ASN A 32 -8.79 -8.40 12.77
N ALA A 33 -7.50 -8.61 12.46
CA ALA A 33 -6.55 -7.53 12.31
C ALA A 33 -6.96 -6.64 11.12
N ARG A 34 -6.54 -5.38 11.13
CA ARG A 34 -6.87 -4.44 10.06
C ARG A 34 -5.74 -3.44 9.82
N PHE A 35 -5.62 -3.04 8.56
CA PHE A 35 -4.82 -1.88 8.16
C PHE A 35 -5.75 -0.71 7.92
N ASP A 36 -5.67 0.30 8.78
CA ASP A 36 -6.52 1.50 8.71
C ASP A 36 -6.13 2.42 7.54
N GLN A 37 -4.91 2.25 7.04
CA GLN A 37 -4.43 2.86 5.81
C GLN A 37 -3.25 2.07 5.26
N VAL A 38 -3.33 1.66 4.00
CA VAL A 38 -2.18 1.31 3.16
C VAL A 38 -2.16 2.30 2.02
N ALA A 39 -1.05 3.03 1.85
CA ALA A 39 -1.01 4.16 0.92
C ALA A 39 0.37 4.34 0.27
N LEU A 40 0.37 4.69 -1.01
CA LEU A 40 1.51 5.36 -1.62
C LEU A 40 1.44 6.84 -1.24
N GLN A 41 2.47 7.34 -0.58
CA GLN A 41 2.50 8.68 -0.01
C GLN A 41 3.88 9.32 -0.10
N LEU A 42 3.96 10.62 0.19
CA LEU A 42 5.24 11.31 0.38
C LEU A 42 6.09 10.62 1.46
N GLY A 43 7.40 10.58 1.24
CA GLY A 43 8.41 10.07 2.18
C GLY A 43 8.65 10.97 3.40
N SER A 44 8.12 12.19 3.37
CA SER A 44 8.28 13.21 4.41
C SER A 44 6.96 13.91 4.70
N ALA A 45 6.90 14.63 5.82
CA ALA A 45 5.74 15.46 6.16
C ALA A 45 5.42 16.43 5.01
N PRO A 46 4.14 16.60 4.62
CA PRO A 46 2.93 16.17 5.35
C PRO A 46 2.44 14.73 5.07
N TYR A 47 3.24 13.86 4.46
CA TYR A 47 2.89 12.46 4.16
C TYR A 47 1.62 12.31 3.31
N THR A 48 1.37 13.27 2.41
CA THR A 48 0.16 13.28 1.58
C THR A 48 0.08 12.02 0.72
N PRO A 49 -1.02 11.26 0.78
CA PRO A 49 -1.21 10.06 -0.02
C PRO A 49 -1.65 10.42 -1.46
N SER A 50 -1.06 9.74 -2.45
CA SER A 50 -1.61 9.70 -3.81
C SER A 50 -2.92 8.92 -3.83
N PHE A 51 -2.91 7.73 -3.23
CA PHE A 51 -4.06 6.85 -3.07
C PHE A 51 -3.89 5.98 -1.83
N SER A 52 -4.99 5.45 -1.30
CA SER A 52 -4.98 4.61 -0.11
C SER A 52 -6.16 3.65 -0.07
N ARG A 53 -5.99 2.50 0.58
CA ARG A 53 -7.07 1.54 0.87
C ARG A 53 -6.98 1.01 2.30
N ARG A 54 -8.12 0.61 2.86
CA ARG A 54 -8.25 -0.13 4.13
C ARG A 54 -8.34 -1.62 3.86
N PHE A 55 -7.77 -2.44 4.73
CA PHE A 55 -7.83 -3.89 4.61
C PHE A 55 -8.21 -4.55 5.94
N SER A 56 -9.10 -5.53 5.87
CA SER A 56 -9.29 -6.53 6.93
C SER A 56 -8.36 -7.70 6.65
N ILE A 57 -7.56 -8.10 7.64
CA ILE A 57 -6.52 -9.11 7.49
C ILE A 57 -7.01 -10.43 8.07
N ALA A 58 -7.03 -11.46 7.23
CA ALA A 58 -7.48 -12.81 7.57
C ALA A 58 -6.45 -13.54 8.44
N THR A 59 -6.87 -14.57 9.15
CA THR A 59 -5.97 -15.45 9.94
C THR A 59 -5.17 -16.43 9.07
N GLU A 60 -5.52 -16.55 7.79
CA GLU A 60 -4.76 -17.30 6.79
C GLU A 60 -3.93 -16.37 5.92
N TRP A 61 -2.86 -16.91 5.33
CA TRP A 61 -2.07 -16.17 4.36
C TRP A 61 -2.90 -15.86 3.12
N GLN A 62 -3.10 -14.59 2.86
CA GLN A 62 -3.83 -14.12 1.70
C GLN A 62 -3.09 -12.99 0.99
N PRO A 63 -3.22 -12.92 -0.35
CA PRO A 63 -2.80 -11.76 -1.09
C PRO A 63 -3.74 -10.58 -0.83
N TYR A 64 -3.17 -9.38 -0.77
CA TYR A 64 -3.88 -8.10 -0.69
C TYR A 64 -3.32 -7.17 -1.73
N ALA A 65 -4.21 -6.35 -2.32
CA ALA A 65 -3.82 -5.46 -3.38
C ALA A 65 -4.57 -4.13 -3.38
N LEU A 66 -3.87 -3.10 -3.81
CA LEU A 66 -4.40 -1.79 -4.11
C LEU A 66 -3.70 -1.23 -5.35
N ALA A 67 -4.43 -0.47 -6.13
CA ALA A 67 -3.85 0.33 -7.20
C ALA A 67 -4.38 1.75 -7.14
N GLY A 68 -3.64 2.64 -7.77
CA GLY A 68 -4.09 4.00 -7.99
C GLY A 68 -3.11 4.80 -8.83
N THR A 69 -3.63 5.89 -9.36
CA THR A 69 -2.83 6.83 -10.15
C THR A 69 -2.02 7.75 -9.23
N ALA A 70 -0.74 7.93 -9.54
CA ALA A 70 0.11 8.91 -8.88
C ALA A 70 -0.41 10.34 -9.15
N LYS A 71 -0.70 11.09 -8.09
CA LYS A 71 -1.28 12.44 -8.19
C LYS A 71 -0.24 13.54 -8.48
N GLN A 72 1.04 13.22 -8.33
CA GLN A 72 2.18 14.12 -8.50
C GLN A 72 3.42 13.31 -8.87
N ASP A 73 4.47 14.03 -9.29
CA ASP A 73 5.79 13.44 -9.50
C ASP A 73 6.46 13.15 -8.16
N PHE A 74 7.08 11.99 -8.06
CA PHE A 74 7.93 11.60 -6.95
C PHE A 74 9.33 11.31 -7.48
N GLN A 75 10.29 12.10 -6.98
CA GLN A 75 11.70 11.81 -7.20
C GLN A 75 12.09 10.50 -6.50
N PRO A 76 13.17 9.83 -6.94
CA PRO A 76 13.76 8.69 -6.23
C PRO A 76 13.86 8.92 -4.72
N GLY A 77 13.29 8.02 -3.91
CA GLY A 77 13.28 8.11 -2.45
C GLY A 77 12.30 9.13 -1.85
N ALA A 78 11.61 9.93 -2.67
CA ALA A 78 10.63 10.92 -2.21
C ALA A 78 9.23 10.32 -1.96
N SER A 79 8.98 9.08 -2.40
CA SER A 79 7.76 8.33 -2.11
C SER A 79 8.04 7.11 -1.25
N GLN A 80 7.00 6.67 -0.53
CA GLN A 80 7.03 5.47 0.29
C GLN A 80 5.67 4.79 0.30
N LEU A 81 5.68 3.48 0.57
CA LEU A 81 4.49 2.76 1.00
C LEU A 81 4.35 2.91 2.52
N GLY A 82 3.24 3.49 2.97
CA GLY A 82 2.86 3.55 4.38
C GLY A 82 1.82 2.48 4.72
N ILE A 83 2.07 1.70 5.76
CA ILE A 83 1.09 0.75 6.35
C ILE A 83 0.82 1.16 7.80
N GLN A 84 -0.42 1.53 8.09
CA GLN A 84 -0.86 1.98 9.41
C GLN A 84 -1.53 0.85 10.19
N LEU A 85 -0.88 0.45 11.29
CA LEU A 85 -1.32 -0.61 12.19
C LEU A 85 -2.07 -0.07 13.42
N ALA A 86 -2.34 1.25 13.45
CA ALA A 86 -3.02 1.91 14.54
C ALA A 86 -4.46 1.38 14.72
N GLY A 87 -5.07 1.67 15.88
CA GLY A 87 -6.50 1.43 16.11
C GLY A 87 -6.84 0.19 16.93
N ALA A 88 -5.95 -0.79 17.08
CA ALA A 88 -6.14 -1.95 17.95
C ALA A 88 -4.81 -2.58 18.40
N LYS A 89 -4.85 -3.39 19.46
CA LYS A 89 -3.75 -4.31 19.80
C LYS A 89 -3.82 -5.50 18.85
N GLN A 90 -2.93 -5.54 17.87
CA GLN A 90 -2.91 -6.56 16.82
C GLN A 90 -1.48 -6.99 16.50
N GLN A 91 -1.34 -8.22 16.04
CA GLN A 91 -0.12 -8.79 15.50
C GLN A 91 -0.42 -9.31 14.10
N VAL A 92 0.41 -8.92 13.15
CA VAL A 92 0.32 -9.34 11.76
C VAL A 92 1.67 -9.83 11.28
N ALA A 93 1.65 -10.87 10.46
CA ALA A 93 2.79 -11.25 9.63
C ALA A 93 2.63 -10.56 8.26
N LEU A 94 3.70 -9.92 7.80
CA LEU A 94 3.81 -9.38 6.45
C LEU A 94 4.75 -10.28 5.66
N GLY A 95 4.31 -10.73 4.50
CA GLY A 95 5.14 -11.42 3.52
C GLY A 95 5.80 -10.41 2.58
N SER A 96 6.21 -10.89 1.41
CA SER A 96 6.77 -10.04 0.35
C SER A 96 5.80 -8.94 -0.05
N ILE A 97 6.35 -7.75 -0.27
CA ILE A 97 5.63 -6.56 -0.72
C ILE A 97 6.21 -6.16 -2.08
N PHE A 98 5.34 -5.96 -3.05
CA PHE A 98 5.68 -5.56 -4.40
C PHE A 98 5.01 -4.24 -4.71
N VAL A 99 5.78 -3.32 -5.28
CA VAL A 99 5.29 -2.05 -5.81
C VAL A 99 5.69 -2.04 -7.28
N LEU A 100 4.69 -2.06 -8.16
CA LEU A 100 4.86 -2.06 -9.59
C LEU A 100 4.39 -0.73 -10.15
N ASN A 101 5.27 -0.04 -10.87
CA ASN A 101 4.88 1.09 -11.71
C ASN A 101 4.52 0.55 -13.10
N LEU A 102 3.24 0.63 -13.48
CA LEU A 102 2.73 0.17 -14.76
C LEU A 102 2.76 1.27 -15.84
N GLY A 103 3.23 2.47 -15.50
CA GLY A 103 3.29 3.61 -16.39
C GLY A 103 1.94 4.29 -16.60
N LYS A 104 1.90 5.19 -17.58
CA LYS A 104 0.72 6.01 -17.91
C LYS A 104 -0.26 5.24 -18.79
N ASN A 105 -1.51 5.71 -18.81
CA ASN A 105 -2.60 5.21 -19.67
C ASN A 105 -3.07 3.77 -19.35
N VAL A 106 -2.72 3.23 -18.19
CA VAL A 106 -3.31 1.99 -17.67
C VAL A 106 -4.54 2.36 -16.85
N ALA A 107 -5.72 1.87 -17.23
CA ALA A 107 -6.96 2.12 -16.50
C ALA A 107 -7.17 1.04 -15.43
N LEU A 108 -7.68 1.43 -14.25
CA LEU A 108 -7.83 0.50 -13.10
C LEU A 108 -8.75 -0.69 -13.42
N ASP A 109 -9.80 -0.46 -14.20
CA ASP A 109 -10.78 -1.45 -14.65
C ASP A 109 -10.20 -2.47 -15.66
N THR A 110 -9.06 -2.16 -16.28
CA THR A 110 -8.36 -3.08 -17.17
C THR A 110 -7.43 -4.04 -16.44
N LEU A 111 -7.22 -3.88 -15.13
CA LEU A 111 -6.30 -4.70 -14.35
C LEU A 111 -7.00 -5.98 -13.87
N PRO A 112 -6.70 -7.16 -14.44
CA PRO A 112 -7.46 -8.39 -14.21
C PRO A 112 -7.32 -8.94 -12.79
N PHE A 113 -6.38 -8.40 -12.01
CA PHE A 113 -6.05 -8.80 -10.64
C PHE A 113 -6.66 -7.88 -9.57
N LEU A 114 -7.45 -6.86 -9.95
CA LEU A 114 -8.12 -5.93 -9.03
C LEU A 114 -9.60 -6.24 -8.79
N ASN A 115 -10.17 -7.27 -9.41
CA ASN A 115 -11.58 -7.62 -9.20
C ASN A 115 -11.80 -8.09 -7.75
N ASP A 116 -12.86 -7.54 -7.13
CA ASP A 116 -13.26 -7.71 -5.73
C ASP A 116 -13.41 -9.18 -5.28
#